data_AF-A0A2M7PSA2-F1
#
_entry.id   AF-A0A2M7PSA2-F1
#
_cell.length_a   1.000
_cell.length_b   1.000
_cell.length_c   1.000
_cell.angle_alpha   90.00
_cell.angle_beta   90.00
_cell.angle_gamma   90.00
#
_symmetry.space_group_name_H-M   'P 1'
#
loop_
_entity.id
_entity.type
_entity.pdbx_description
1 polymer ?
#
loop_
_entity_poly.entity_id
_entity_poly.type
_entity_poly.pdbx_seq_one_letter_code
_entity_poly.pdbx_strand_id
1 'polypeptide(L)'
;GRKISGTGGTEDGDVFLFQGTLLVDFDIETMLKALRIPIEKLKDKEVDSAKERVTCLKWELGYVPDIDELKIILKESFEKKFDIILEPGKLTEEEELLFKEKKNKFESPEIINKIKLPKDAQQMICSIYKADGGLIRISLVINLSYNRIQSIVITGDFFTYPQRAIFDLEAELKDIPADKKVIEKKIKDFFERNHPQIPGISSSDFVNAVNKALEKIDTARFRIPLGLADRIFTVNGSFAETIAKSPRHLLIPYCAKSLDCGWRYKRGCIKCGECSISEAYRLGRNQKMQITTILSFEDLMETLEKFRLKGVSSYIGCCCEAFYTKHLEDFERSGIPAILIDI
;
A
#
# COMPACT_ATOMS: atom_id res chain seq x y z
N GLY A 1 7.00 21.74 5.18
CA GLY A 1 7.70 20.55 5.70
C GLY A 1 7.75 19.43 4.69
N ARG A 2 8.14 19.73 3.45
CA ARG A 2 8.39 18.73 2.40
C ARG A 2 9.84 18.26 2.52
N LYS A 3 10.08 16.96 2.38
CA LYS A 3 11.42 16.39 2.50
C LYS A 3 12.25 16.72 1.25
N ILE A 4 13.34 17.47 1.43
CA ILE A 4 14.33 17.75 0.37
C ILE A 4 15.62 16.93 0.52
N SER A 5 15.83 16.34 1.69
CA SER A 5 17.04 15.61 2.03
C SER A 5 16.72 14.40 2.89
N GLY A 6 17.45 13.30 2.69
CA GLY A 6 17.49 12.16 3.60
C GLY A 6 18.90 11.99 4.12
N THR A 7 19.06 11.81 5.43
CA THR A 7 20.36 11.65 6.08
C THR A 7 20.45 10.31 6.79
N GLY A 8 21.68 9.84 7.00
CA GLY A 8 21.99 8.65 7.77
C GLY A 8 23.39 8.78 8.36
N GLY A 9 23.60 8.19 9.53
CA GLY A 9 24.90 8.21 10.20
C GLY A 9 25.23 6.83 10.77
N THR A 10 26.52 6.56 10.89
CA THR A 10 27.05 5.40 11.61
C THR A 10 28.36 5.78 12.29
N GLU A 11 28.68 5.11 13.39
CA GLU A 11 29.94 5.27 14.10
C GLU A 11 30.71 3.95 14.11
N ASP A 12 32.04 4.02 14.10
CA ASP A 12 32.95 2.91 14.31
C ASP A 12 34.17 3.40 15.08
N GLY A 13 34.26 3.01 16.36
CA GLY A 13 35.27 3.53 17.29
C GLY A 13 35.18 5.06 17.41
N ASP A 14 36.29 5.73 17.12
CA ASP A 14 36.40 7.19 17.17
C ASP A 14 35.98 7.90 15.87
N VAL A 15 35.45 7.16 14.89
CA VAL A 15 35.08 7.70 13.57
C VAL A 15 33.56 7.75 13.43
N PHE A 16 33.05 8.92 13.07
CA PHE A 16 31.64 9.13 12.74
C PHE A 16 31.47 9.43 11.26
N LEU A 17 30.71 8.59 10.56
CA LEU A 17 30.31 8.82 9.17
C LEU A 17 28.89 9.36 9.14
N PHE A 18 28.73 10.60 8.68
CA PHE A 18 27.45 11.20 8.38
C PHE A 18 27.31 11.40 6.87
N GLN A 19 26.22 10.90 6.31
CA GLN A 19 25.90 11.07 4.89
C GLN A 19 24.48 11.60 4.71
N GLY A 20 24.26 12.28 3.60
CA GLY A 20 22.94 12.75 3.21
C GLY A 20 22.80 12.90 1.71
N THR A 21 21.55 12.91 1.26
CA THR A 21 21.18 13.24 -0.11
C THR A 21 20.55 14.62 -0.16
N LEU A 22 20.71 15.33 -1.27
CA LEU A 22 19.97 16.55 -1.57
C LEU A 22 19.24 16.34 -2.90
N LEU A 23 17.92 16.49 -2.89
CA LEU A 23 17.11 16.33 -4.09
C LEU A 23 17.25 17.58 -4.97
N VAL A 24 17.96 17.45 -6.09
CA VAL A 24 18.23 18.56 -7.03
C VAL A 24 17.14 18.64 -8.12
N ASP A 25 17.04 17.59 -8.94
CA ASP A 25 15.97 17.41 -9.94
C ASP A 25 15.40 16.00 -9.76
N PHE A 26 14.20 15.92 -9.20
CA PHE A 26 13.64 14.67 -8.71
C PHE A 26 12.43 14.23 -9.55
N ASP A 27 12.50 13.02 -10.11
CA ASP A 27 11.40 12.39 -10.84
C ASP A 27 10.67 11.36 -9.94
N ILE A 28 9.48 11.75 -9.51
CA ILE A 28 8.61 10.91 -8.68
C ILE A 28 8.19 9.63 -9.40
N GLU A 29 7.86 9.70 -10.70
CA GLU A 29 7.37 8.53 -11.41
C GLU A 29 8.45 7.47 -11.49
N THR A 30 9.68 7.87 -11.80
CA THR A 30 10.82 6.95 -11.84
C THR A 30 11.09 6.33 -10.47
N MET A 31 10.99 7.10 -9.38
CA MET A 31 11.10 6.54 -8.02
C MET A 31 10.00 5.50 -7.76
N LEU A 32 8.74 5.82 -8.03
CA LEU A 32 7.61 4.92 -7.77
C LEU A 32 7.74 3.62 -8.57
N LYS A 33 8.18 3.71 -9.83
CA LYS A 33 8.50 2.56 -10.69
C LYS A 33 9.63 1.71 -10.10
N ALA A 34 10.73 2.34 -9.69
CA ALA A 34 11.89 1.64 -9.13
C ALA A 34 11.56 0.92 -7.80
N LEU A 35 10.69 1.51 -6.97
CA LEU A 35 10.20 0.92 -5.73
C LEU A 35 9.11 -0.15 -5.94
N ARG A 36 8.71 -0.41 -7.19
CA ARG A 36 7.64 -1.36 -7.57
C ARG A 36 6.32 -1.10 -6.85
N ILE A 37 6.03 0.18 -6.59
CA ILE A 37 4.74 0.57 -6.04
C ILE A 37 3.71 0.44 -7.17
N PRO A 38 2.61 -0.32 -7.01
CA PRO A 38 1.66 -0.57 -8.08
C PRO A 38 1.06 0.73 -8.65
N ILE A 39 1.50 1.13 -9.85
CA ILE A 39 1.08 2.38 -10.51
C ILE A 39 -0.37 2.30 -10.98
N GLU A 40 -0.85 1.09 -11.32
CA GLU A 40 -2.24 0.83 -11.70
C GLU A 40 -3.25 1.18 -10.60
N LYS A 41 -2.79 1.23 -9.34
CA LYS A 41 -3.58 1.68 -8.19
C LYS A 41 -3.43 3.18 -7.92
N LEU A 42 -2.42 3.82 -8.50
CA LEU A 42 -2.10 5.25 -8.35
C LEU A 42 -2.89 6.08 -9.37
N LYS A 43 -4.01 6.66 -8.93
CA LYS A 43 -4.69 7.73 -9.70
C LYS A 43 -3.82 9.00 -9.72
N ASP A 44 -3.99 9.91 -10.68
CA ASP A 44 -3.23 11.18 -10.76
C ASP A 44 -3.13 11.93 -9.41
N LYS A 45 -4.20 11.86 -8.61
CA LYS A 45 -4.27 12.43 -7.25
C LYS A 45 -3.20 11.88 -6.28
N GLU A 46 -2.76 10.64 -6.43
CA GLU A 46 -1.73 10.04 -5.56
C GLU A 46 -0.30 10.42 -5.98
N VAL A 47 -0.07 10.68 -7.28
CA VAL A 47 1.19 11.29 -7.75
C VAL A 47 1.32 12.71 -7.20
N ASP A 48 0.24 13.48 -7.19
CA ASP A 48 0.22 14.80 -6.60
C ASP A 48 0.36 14.74 -5.06
N SER A 49 -0.25 13.76 -4.40
CA SER A 49 0.00 13.48 -2.96
C SER A 49 1.45 13.09 -2.65
N ALA A 50 2.16 12.42 -3.58
CA ALA A 50 3.60 12.16 -3.43
C ALA A 50 4.43 13.44 -3.58
N LYS A 51 4.07 14.36 -4.50
CA LYS A 51 4.67 15.70 -4.63
C LYS A 51 4.47 16.58 -3.40
N GLU A 52 3.45 16.30 -2.60
CA GLU A 52 3.22 16.98 -1.32
C GLU A 52 4.17 16.52 -0.20
N ARG A 53 4.80 15.34 -0.33
CA ARG A 53 5.71 14.75 0.69
C ARG A 53 7.17 15.15 0.53
N VAL A 54 7.62 15.29 -0.71
CA VAL A 54 9.01 15.59 -1.05
C VAL A 54 9.09 16.90 -1.84
N THR A 55 10.25 17.53 -1.83
CA THR A 55 10.54 18.65 -2.72
C THR A 55 11.95 18.54 -3.27
N CYS A 56 12.28 19.30 -4.30
CA CYS A 56 13.63 19.39 -4.84
C CYS A 56 13.98 20.83 -5.20
N LEU A 57 15.28 21.11 -5.35
CA LEU A 57 15.77 22.47 -5.65
C LEU A 57 15.12 23.04 -6.91
N LYS A 58 14.95 22.22 -7.96
CA LYS A 58 14.29 22.65 -9.19
C LYS A 58 12.89 23.23 -8.98
N TRP A 59 12.09 22.62 -8.11
CA TRP A 59 10.72 23.06 -7.87
C TRP A 59 10.65 24.34 -7.04
N GLU A 60 11.55 24.48 -6.07
CA GLU A 60 11.59 25.67 -5.20
C GLU A 60 12.26 26.87 -5.88
N LEU A 61 13.27 26.63 -6.72
CA LEU A 61 14.05 27.68 -7.40
C LEU A 61 13.51 28.02 -8.80
N GLY A 62 12.75 27.11 -9.42
CA GLY A 62 12.26 27.25 -10.80
C GLY A 62 13.28 26.89 -11.88
N TYR A 63 14.51 26.52 -11.50
CA TYR A 63 15.58 26.06 -12.39
C TYR A 63 16.43 24.98 -11.71
N VAL A 64 17.16 24.20 -12.51
CA VAL A 64 18.11 23.22 -11.98
C VAL A 64 19.45 23.92 -11.73
N PRO A 65 19.89 24.07 -10.47
CA PRO A 65 21.19 24.67 -10.17
C PRO A 65 22.34 23.77 -10.61
N ASP A 66 23.48 24.39 -10.93
CA ASP A 66 24.67 23.66 -11.33
C ASP A 66 25.27 22.87 -10.15
N ILE A 67 25.75 21.66 -10.42
CA ILE A 67 26.20 20.75 -9.37
C ILE A 67 27.52 21.21 -8.73
N ASP A 68 28.40 21.86 -9.48
CA ASP A 68 29.68 22.34 -8.97
C ASP A 68 29.49 23.62 -8.16
N GLU A 69 28.58 24.49 -8.59
CA GLU A 69 28.12 25.63 -7.80
C GLU A 69 27.52 25.18 -6.45
N LEU A 70 26.65 24.17 -6.46
CA LEU A 70 26.08 23.61 -5.23
C LEU A 70 27.14 23.08 -4.26
N LYS A 71 28.19 22.41 -4.76
CA LYS A 71 29.29 21.91 -3.92
C LYS A 71 30.05 23.06 -3.25
N ILE A 72 30.30 24.14 -3.98
CA ILE A 72 30.95 25.35 -3.44
C ILE A 72 30.09 25.94 -2.33
N ILE A 73 28.80 26.17 -2.59
CA ILE A 73 27.87 26.75 -1.61
C ILE A 73 27.77 25.88 -0.35
N LEU A 74 27.67 24.55 -0.51
CA LEU A 74 27.62 23.62 0.62
C LEU A 74 28.91 23.68 1.44
N LYS A 75 30.08 23.68 0.78
CA LYS A 75 31.38 23.81 1.45
C LYS A 75 31.44 25.09 2.29
N GLU A 76 31.18 26.24 1.69
CA GLU A 76 31.20 27.55 2.37
C GLU A 76 30.19 27.60 3.52
N SER A 77 29.01 27.01 3.33
CA SER A 77 27.98 26.93 4.36
C SER A 77 28.42 26.08 5.55
N PHE A 78 29.11 24.97 5.32
CA PHE A 78 29.67 24.14 6.37
C PHE A 78 30.81 24.84 7.12
N GLU A 79 31.75 25.44 6.38
CA GLU A 79 32.85 26.22 6.96
C GLU A 79 32.32 27.32 7.89
N LYS A 80 31.34 28.10 7.42
CA LYS A 80 30.71 29.16 8.21
C LYS A 80 29.90 28.64 9.40
N LYS A 81 29.15 27.55 9.23
CA LYS A 81 28.23 27.06 10.28
C LYS A 81 28.97 26.38 11.43
N PHE A 82 30.05 25.67 11.12
CA PHE A 82 30.84 24.93 12.09
C PHE A 82 32.11 25.67 12.53
N ASP A 83 32.41 26.82 11.92
CA ASP A 83 33.62 27.61 12.17
C ASP A 83 34.89 26.78 11.91
N ILE A 84 34.91 26.14 10.74
CA ILE A 84 35.99 25.26 10.29
C ILE A 84 36.51 25.67 8.92
N ILE A 85 37.69 25.18 8.55
CA ILE A 85 38.24 25.27 7.20
C ILE A 85 38.24 23.86 6.60
N LEU A 86 37.61 23.69 5.44
CA LEU A 86 37.57 22.42 4.73
C LEU A 86 38.68 22.39 3.68
N GLU A 87 39.61 21.46 3.86
CA GLU A 87 40.70 21.22 2.91
C GLU A 87 40.35 20.09 1.94
N PRO A 88 40.53 20.27 0.62
CA PRO A 88 40.33 19.21 -0.35
C PRO A 88 41.31 18.04 -0.12
N GLY A 89 40.81 16.93 0.41
CA GLY A 89 41.55 15.67 0.48
C GLY A 89 41.50 14.91 -0.85
N LYS A 90 42.61 14.25 -1.20
CA LYS A 90 42.64 13.19 -2.22
C LYS A 90 42.80 11.85 -1.52
N LEU A 91 42.36 10.79 -2.18
CA LEU A 91 42.70 9.44 -1.75
C LEU A 91 44.22 9.28 -1.78
N THR A 92 44.77 8.74 -0.71
CA THR A 92 46.15 8.24 -0.64
C THR A 92 46.31 7.01 -1.54
N GLU A 93 47.56 6.62 -1.84
CA GLU A 93 47.82 5.42 -2.64
C GLU A 93 47.20 4.16 -2.02
N GLU A 94 47.26 4.04 -0.69
CA GLU A 94 46.67 2.93 0.06
C GLU A 94 45.13 2.93 -0.04
N GLU A 95 44.49 4.09 0.13
CA GLU A 95 43.04 4.23 -0.01
C GLU A 95 42.57 3.97 -1.45
N GLU A 96 43.37 4.34 -2.44
CA GLU A 96 43.03 4.13 -3.85
C GLU A 96 43.16 2.66 -4.25
N LEU A 97 44.15 1.94 -3.72
CA LEU A 97 44.23 0.48 -3.82
C LEU A 97 43.03 -0.19 -3.14
N LEU A 98 42.69 0.23 -1.92
CA LEU A 98 41.55 -0.29 -1.17
C LEU A 98 40.23 -0.01 -1.88
N PHE A 99 40.07 1.18 -2.47
CA PHE A 99 38.92 1.55 -3.26
C PHE A 99 38.77 0.64 -4.48
N LYS A 100 39.85 0.39 -5.23
CA LYS A 100 39.85 -0.51 -6.39
C LYS A 100 39.48 -1.94 -6.00
N GLU A 101 40.03 -2.44 -4.89
CA GLU A 101 39.69 -3.77 -4.35
C GLU A 101 38.19 -3.84 -3.97
N LYS A 102 37.72 -2.88 -3.17
CA LYS A 102 36.35 -2.87 -2.66
C LYS A 102 35.31 -2.56 -3.73
N LYS A 103 35.62 -1.77 -4.76
CA LYS A 103 34.70 -1.42 -5.85
C LYS A 103 34.13 -2.67 -6.51
N ASN A 104 34.99 -3.60 -6.91
CA ASN A 104 34.57 -4.86 -7.54
C ASN A 104 33.64 -5.67 -6.62
N LYS A 105 33.94 -5.66 -5.32
CA LYS A 105 33.11 -6.32 -4.31
C LYS A 105 31.74 -5.64 -4.19
N PHE A 106 31.68 -4.31 -4.09
CA PHE A 106 30.41 -3.57 -3.95
C PHE A 106 29.54 -3.60 -5.22
N GLU A 107 30.15 -3.71 -6.40
CA GLU A 107 29.44 -3.89 -7.68
C GLU A 107 29.01 -5.35 -7.91
N SER A 108 29.50 -6.30 -7.11
CA SER A 108 29.18 -7.70 -7.29
C SER A 108 27.71 -8.01 -6.97
N PRO A 109 27.07 -8.93 -7.71
CA PRO A 109 25.74 -9.43 -7.36
C PRO A 109 25.66 -10.03 -5.96
N GLU A 110 26.78 -10.54 -5.42
CA GLU A 110 26.84 -11.09 -4.08
C GLU A 110 26.60 -10.02 -3.01
N ILE A 111 27.18 -8.83 -3.17
CA ILE A 111 26.93 -7.70 -2.27
C ILE A 111 25.59 -7.02 -2.54
N ILE A 112 25.28 -6.73 -3.80
CA ILE A 112 24.03 -6.05 -4.18
C ILE A 112 22.82 -6.88 -3.73
N ASN A 113 22.90 -8.20 -3.88
CA ASN A 113 21.86 -9.13 -3.43
C ASN A 113 22.19 -9.80 -2.09
N LYS A 114 23.14 -9.27 -1.30
CA LYS A 114 23.55 -9.87 -0.01
C LYS A 114 22.38 -9.97 0.94
N ILE A 115 21.57 -8.91 0.97
CA ILE A 115 20.28 -8.90 1.65
C ILE A 115 19.26 -9.58 0.73
N LYS A 116 19.29 -10.91 0.69
CA LYS A 116 18.13 -11.69 0.24
C LYS A 116 17.13 -11.69 1.38
N LEU A 117 16.30 -10.66 1.45
CA LEU A 117 15.03 -10.82 2.15
C LEU A 117 14.36 -12.05 1.52
N PRO A 118 13.92 -13.05 2.32
CA PRO A 118 13.06 -14.09 1.80
C PRO A 118 11.98 -13.44 0.94
N LYS A 119 11.63 -14.02 -0.22
CA LYS A 119 10.58 -13.46 -1.08
C LYS A 119 9.28 -13.19 -0.30
N ASP A 120 9.11 -13.88 0.83
CA ASP A 120 7.97 -13.80 1.74
C ASP A 120 8.21 -12.92 2.98
N ALA A 121 9.43 -12.43 3.23
CA ALA A 121 9.73 -11.69 4.46
C ALA A 121 9.19 -10.27 4.44
N GLN A 122 9.26 -9.59 3.30
CA GLN A 122 8.70 -8.25 3.13
C GLN A 122 7.48 -8.35 2.21
N GLN A 123 6.30 -8.07 2.76
CA GLN A 123 5.05 -8.14 2.04
C GLN A 123 4.39 -6.77 2.02
N MET A 124 3.97 -6.35 0.83
CA MET A 124 3.16 -5.15 0.65
C MET A 124 1.70 -5.54 0.67
N ILE A 125 0.90 -4.88 1.50
CA ILE A 125 -0.53 -5.11 1.65
C ILE A 125 -1.26 -3.78 1.53
N CYS A 126 -2.28 -3.74 0.70
CA CYS A 126 -3.12 -2.56 0.50
C CYS A 126 -4.54 -2.80 1.04
N SER A 127 -5.09 -1.82 1.76
CA SER A 127 -6.50 -1.77 2.11
C SER A 127 -7.14 -0.44 1.70
N ILE A 128 -8.46 -0.48 1.58
CA ILE A 128 -9.30 0.70 1.33
C ILE A 128 -10.38 0.70 2.40
N TYR A 129 -10.60 1.87 2.99
CA TYR A 129 -11.62 2.14 3.97
C TYR A 129 -12.37 3.41 3.56
N LYS A 130 -13.70 3.40 3.66
CA LYS A 130 -14.52 4.57 3.36
C LYS A 130 -15.00 5.17 4.67
N ALA A 131 -14.61 6.41 4.93
CA ALA A 131 -15.11 7.23 6.02
C ALA A 131 -16.08 8.29 5.47
N ASP A 132 -16.84 8.93 6.35
CA ASP A 132 -17.80 9.99 5.97
C ASP A 132 -17.10 11.17 5.27
N GLY A 133 -15.86 11.48 5.67
CA GLY A 133 -15.03 12.55 5.11
C GLY A 133 -14.15 12.15 3.92
N GLY A 134 -14.20 10.90 3.47
CA GLY A 134 -13.41 10.41 2.33
C GLY A 134 -12.94 8.96 2.44
N LEU A 135 -12.43 8.44 1.35
CA LEU A 135 -11.69 7.19 1.21
C LEU A 135 -10.28 7.32 1.78
N ILE A 136 -9.91 6.38 2.64
CA ILE A 136 -8.58 6.18 3.17
C ILE A 136 -8.02 4.90 2.55
N ARG A 137 -6.87 4.99 1.89
CA ARG A 137 -6.09 3.88 1.38
C ARG A 137 -4.84 3.73 2.22
N ILE A 138 -4.62 2.51 2.69
CA ILE A 138 -3.45 2.17 3.50
C ILE A 138 -2.59 1.21 2.69
N SER A 139 -1.32 1.55 2.51
CA SER A 139 -0.30 0.66 1.96
C SER A 139 0.71 0.33 3.05
N LEU A 140 0.73 -0.92 3.51
CA LEU A 140 1.64 -1.41 4.54
C LEU A 140 2.75 -2.25 3.92
N VAL A 141 3.97 -2.01 4.37
CA VAL A 141 5.11 -2.89 4.14
C VAL A 141 5.44 -3.56 5.46
N ILE A 142 5.25 -4.87 5.53
CA ILE A 142 5.38 -5.63 6.78
C ILE A 142 6.51 -6.63 6.66
N ASN A 143 7.32 -6.70 7.72
CA ASN A 143 8.25 -7.79 7.93
C ASN A 143 7.56 -8.91 8.72
N LEU A 144 7.24 -10.03 8.06
CA LEU A 144 6.55 -11.15 8.72
C LEU A 144 7.43 -11.86 9.75
N SER A 145 8.74 -11.96 9.50
CA SER A 145 9.68 -12.65 10.39
C SER A 145 9.80 -11.97 11.76
N TYR A 146 9.73 -10.64 11.79
CA TYR A 146 9.81 -9.85 13.03
C TYR A 146 8.46 -9.32 13.50
N ASN A 147 7.37 -9.60 12.76
CA ASN A 147 6.03 -9.05 12.98
C ASN A 147 6.03 -7.52 13.19
N ARG A 148 6.68 -6.79 12.27
CA ARG A 148 6.81 -5.31 12.32
C ARG A 148 6.34 -4.65 11.05
N ILE A 149 5.71 -3.48 11.19
CA ILE A 149 5.44 -2.55 10.09
C ILE A 149 6.75 -1.84 9.78
N GLN A 150 7.37 -2.10 8.63
CA GLN A 150 8.58 -1.39 8.19
C GLN A 150 8.25 0.01 7.68
N SER A 151 7.11 0.14 6.99
CA SER A 151 6.57 1.43 6.59
C SER A 151 5.07 1.35 6.35
N ILE A 152 4.41 2.49 6.52
CA ILE A 152 3.02 2.70 6.17
C ILE A 152 2.95 3.94 5.27
N VAL A 153 2.11 3.87 4.24
CA VAL A 153 1.74 5.02 3.43
C VAL A 153 0.22 5.14 3.48
N ILE A 154 -0.25 6.33 3.84
CA ILE A 154 -1.66 6.66 4.00
C ILE A 154 -2.00 7.65 2.88
N THR A 155 -2.88 7.24 1.97
CA THR A 155 -3.40 8.09 0.89
C THR A 155 -4.91 8.15 0.97
N GLY A 156 -5.53 9.09 0.25
CA GLY A 156 -6.97 9.22 0.27
C GLY A 156 -7.47 10.53 -0.30
N ASP A 157 -8.79 10.69 -0.39
CA ASP A 157 -9.47 11.90 -0.84
C ASP A 157 -10.06 12.70 0.33
N PHE A 158 -9.25 12.93 1.36
CA PHE A 158 -9.61 13.70 2.53
C PHE A 158 -8.64 14.86 2.78
N PHE A 159 -9.16 15.94 3.38
CA PHE A 159 -8.37 17.12 3.69
C PHE A 159 -7.87 17.06 5.13
N THR A 160 -6.58 17.31 5.33
CA THR A 160 -5.96 17.30 6.66
C THR A 160 -5.35 18.65 6.98
N TYR A 161 -5.62 19.15 8.19
CA TYR A 161 -5.06 20.39 8.71
C TYR A 161 -4.38 20.12 10.07
N PRO A 162 -3.06 20.34 10.20
CA PRO A 162 -2.14 20.77 9.16
C PRO A 162 -1.87 19.64 8.12
N GLN A 163 -1.59 19.98 6.85
CA GLN A 163 -1.36 18.98 5.78
C GLN A 163 -0.29 17.93 6.14
N ARG A 164 0.71 18.32 6.94
CA ARG A 164 1.79 17.43 7.39
C ARG A 164 1.37 16.33 8.38
N ALA A 165 0.18 16.42 8.99
CA ALA A 165 -0.19 15.52 10.08
C ALA A 165 -0.24 14.05 9.64
N ILE A 166 -0.61 13.77 8.38
CA ILE A 166 -0.55 12.39 7.85
C ILE A 166 0.89 11.89 7.77
N PHE A 167 1.84 12.76 7.40
CA PHE A 167 3.26 12.39 7.31
C PHE A 167 3.85 12.14 8.70
N ASP A 168 3.48 12.96 9.67
CA ASP A 168 3.90 12.77 11.06
C ASP A 168 3.31 11.46 11.61
N LEU A 169 2.07 11.11 11.27
CA LEU A 169 1.44 9.82 11.62
C LEU A 169 2.14 8.63 10.95
N GLU A 170 2.45 8.73 9.64
CA GLU A 170 3.20 7.71 8.90
C GLU A 170 4.57 7.45 9.55
N ALA A 171 5.27 8.50 9.95
CA ALA A 171 6.56 8.40 10.63
C ALA A 171 6.46 7.73 12.00
N GLU A 172 5.43 8.04 12.79
CA GLU A 172 5.22 7.43 14.12
C GLU A 172 4.81 5.96 14.06
N LEU A 173 4.18 5.54 12.96
CA LEU A 173 3.79 4.16 12.71
C LEU A 173 4.90 3.37 11.97
N LYS A 174 6.05 3.99 11.71
CA LYS A 174 7.20 3.32 11.12
C LYS A 174 7.93 2.46 12.15
N ASP A 175 8.35 1.27 11.72
CA ASP A 175 9.14 0.32 12.50
C ASP A 175 8.47 -0.12 13.82
N ILE A 176 7.13 -0.10 13.92
CA ILE A 176 6.41 -0.58 15.12
C ILE A 176 5.97 -2.05 14.98
N PRO A 177 5.68 -2.77 16.08
CA PRO A 177 5.05 -4.08 16.02
C PRO A 177 3.71 -4.04 15.27
N ALA A 178 3.46 -5.04 14.40
CA ALA A 178 2.21 -5.22 13.67
C ALA A 178 1.11 -5.80 14.58
N ASP A 179 0.88 -5.16 15.73
CA ASP A 179 -0.13 -5.54 16.72
C ASP A 179 -1.26 -4.50 16.74
N LYS A 180 -2.52 -4.97 16.63
CA LYS A 180 -3.71 -4.11 16.56
C LYS A 180 -3.80 -3.15 17.75
N LYS A 181 -3.50 -3.59 18.98
CA LYS A 181 -3.60 -2.76 20.19
C LYS A 181 -2.50 -1.71 20.25
N VAL A 182 -1.28 -2.08 19.86
CA VAL A 182 -0.14 -1.14 19.83
C VAL A 182 -0.40 -0.02 18.83
N ILE A 183 -0.88 -0.37 17.64
CA ILE A 183 -1.21 0.57 16.57
C ILE A 183 -2.37 1.46 16.97
N GLU A 184 -3.44 0.88 17.51
CA GLU A 184 -4.61 1.64 17.97
C GLU A 184 -4.22 2.68 19.02
N LYS A 185 -3.40 2.29 20.01
CA LYS A 185 -2.89 3.21 21.02
C LYS A 185 -2.08 4.33 20.38
N LYS A 186 -1.13 4.00 19.49
CA LYS A 186 -0.29 4.99 18.80
C LYS A 186 -1.10 6.01 18.00
N ILE A 187 -2.11 5.54 17.26
CA ILE A 187 -2.99 6.44 16.49
C ILE A 187 -3.79 7.34 17.43
N LYS A 188 -4.35 6.81 18.52
CA LYS A 188 -5.09 7.63 19.50
C LYS A 188 -4.19 8.67 20.17
N ASP A 189 -3.02 8.25 20.66
CA ASP A 189 -2.03 9.13 21.28
C ASP A 189 -1.57 10.25 20.32
N PHE A 190 -1.46 9.96 19.02
CA PHE A 190 -1.14 10.95 18.00
C PHE A 190 -2.24 12.01 17.84
N PHE A 191 -3.51 11.58 17.75
CA PHE A 191 -4.64 12.50 17.61
C PHE A 191 -4.87 13.34 18.88
N GLU A 192 -4.61 12.78 20.06
CA GLU A 192 -4.67 13.50 21.33
C GLU A 192 -3.56 14.53 21.50
N ARG A 193 -2.35 14.26 21.00
CA ARG A 193 -1.22 15.19 21.14
C ARG A 193 -1.21 16.29 20.09
N ASN A 194 -1.50 15.95 18.83
CA ASN A 194 -1.31 16.85 17.69
C ASN A 194 -2.61 17.52 17.23
N HIS A 195 -3.78 17.02 17.70
CA HIS A 195 -5.11 17.51 17.35
C HIS A 195 -5.29 17.82 15.85
N PRO A 196 -4.98 16.88 14.94
CA PRO A 196 -5.17 17.10 13.51
C PRO A 196 -6.67 17.26 13.21
N GLN A 197 -7.00 18.24 12.40
CA GLN A 197 -8.36 18.46 11.92
C GLN A 197 -8.53 17.79 10.56
N ILE A 198 -9.35 16.75 10.50
CA ILE A 198 -9.67 16.01 9.29
C ILE A 198 -11.21 15.96 9.19
N PRO A 199 -11.84 16.86 8.42
CA PRO A 199 -13.30 16.94 8.36
C PRO A 199 -13.92 15.60 7.95
N GLY A 200 -14.82 15.07 8.78
CA GLY A 200 -15.53 13.81 8.52
C GLY A 200 -14.70 12.53 8.73
N ILE A 201 -13.47 12.62 9.26
CA ILE A 201 -12.65 11.44 9.57
C ILE A 201 -12.13 11.52 11.00
N SER A 202 -12.38 10.44 11.75
CA SER A 202 -11.97 10.29 13.14
C SER A 202 -10.70 9.45 13.29
N SER A 203 -10.09 9.46 14.48
CA SER A 203 -8.98 8.54 14.79
C SER A 203 -9.39 7.07 14.67
N SER A 204 -10.65 6.73 15.00
CA SER A 204 -11.21 5.40 14.82
C SER A 204 -11.23 4.96 13.35
N ASP A 205 -11.44 5.87 12.40
CA ASP A 205 -11.43 5.53 10.98
C ASP A 205 -10.04 5.12 10.51
N PHE A 206 -8.98 5.81 10.95
CA PHE A 206 -7.60 5.41 10.68
C PHE A 206 -7.27 4.06 11.32
N VAL A 207 -7.69 3.84 12.57
CA VAL A 207 -7.52 2.54 13.25
C VAL A 207 -8.21 1.43 12.45
N ASN A 208 -9.44 1.64 12.00
CA ASN A 208 -10.19 0.67 11.20
C ASN A 208 -9.53 0.43 9.84
N ALA A 209 -9.02 1.47 9.18
CA ALA A 209 -8.33 1.35 7.90
C ALA A 209 -7.05 0.51 8.00
N VAL A 210 -6.24 0.75 9.04
CA VAL A 210 -5.03 -0.03 9.30
C VAL A 210 -5.38 -1.46 9.73
N ASN A 211 -6.40 -1.64 10.58
CA ASN A 211 -6.86 -2.97 10.98
C ASN A 211 -7.35 -3.81 9.80
N LYS A 212 -8.08 -3.21 8.83
CA LYS A 212 -8.46 -3.89 7.59
C LYS A 212 -7.24 -4.35 6.78
N ALA A 213 -6.16 -3.59 6.77
CA ALA A 213 -4.91 -4.01 6.12
C ALA A 213 -4.25 -5.17 6.87
N LEU A 214 -4.20 -5.12 8.20
CA LEU A 214 -3.64 -6.19 9.02
C LEU A 214 -4.45 -7.50 8.92
N GLU A 215 -5.77 -7.43 8.78
CA GLU A 215 -6.64 -8.61 8.58
C GLU A 215 -6.31 -9.37 7.31
N LYS A 216 -5.74 -8.71 6.29
CA LYS A 216 -5.24 -9.41 5.11
C LYS A 216 -4.05 -10.32 5.42
N ILE A 217 -3.29 -10.07 6.49
CA ILE A 217 -2.23 -10.98 6.95
C ILE A 217 -2.85 -12.33 7.35
N ASP A 218 -4.04 -12.34 7.94
CA ASP A 218 -4.71 -13.58 8.34
C ASP A 218 -5.10 -14.46 7.14
N THR A 219 -5.24 -13.89 5.93
CA THR A 219 -5.47 -14.67 4.70
C THR A 219 -4.29 -15.60 4.39
N ALA A 220 -3.07 -15.25 4.79
CA ALA A 220 -1.89 -16.11 4.64
C ALA A 220 -2.05 -17.45 5.40
N ARG A 221 -2.78 -17.43 6.53
CA ARG A 221 -3.08 -18.66 7.31
C ARG A 221 -3.93 -19.64 6.52
N PHE A 222 -4.69 -19.16 5.53
CA PHE A 222 -5.49 -19.98 4.63
C PHE A 222 -4.72 -20.43 3.37
N ARG A 223 -3.38 -20.35 3.40
CA ARG A 223 -2.48 -20.70 2.28
C ARG A 223 -2.68 -19.85 1.03
N ILE A 224 -3.19 -18.64 1.20
CA ILE A 224 -3.28 -17.65 0.13
C ILE A 224 -1.99 -16.81 0.14
N PRO A 225 -1.23 -16.74 -0.96
CA PRO A 225 -0.07 -15.86 -1.04
C PRO A 225 -0.49 -14.40 -0.78
N LEU A 226 0.27 -13.67 0.03
CA LEU A 226 -0.08 -12.28 0.39
C LEU A 226 -0.09 -11.34 -0.81
N GLY A 227 0.70 -11.61 -1.85
CA GLY A 227 0.60 -10.90 -3.13
C GLY A 227 -0.76 -11.00 -3.82
N LEU A 228 -1.61 -11.97 -3.44
CA LEU A 228 -3.00 -12.10 -3.89
C LEU A 228 -4.03 -11.56 -2.89
N ALA A 229 -3.64 -11.32 -1.64
CA ALA A 229 -4.54 -10.80 -0.59
C ALA A 229 -5.09 -9.41 -0.94
N ASP A 230 -4.37 -8.66 -1.76
CA ASP A 230 -4.80 -7.38 -2.32
C ASP A 230 -6.06 -7.47 -3.19
N ARG A 231 -6.31 -8.63 -3.80
CA ARG A 231 -7.49 -8.90 -4.63
C ARG A 231 -8.70 -9.39 -3.83
N ILE A 232 -8.55 -9.51 -2.51
CA ILE A 232 -9.59 -10.01 -1.63
C ILE A 232 -10.11 -8.83 -0.81
N PHE A 233 -11.42 -8.64 -0.86
CA PHE A 233 -12.16 -7.67 -0.06
C PHE A 233 -13.17 -8.42 0.82
N THR A 234 -13.42 -7.90 2.01
CA THR A 234 -14.35 -8.48 2.97
C THR A 234 -15.39 -7.45 3.39
N VAL A 235 -16.65 -7.90 3.52
CA VAL A 235 -17.77 -7.07 3.94
C VAL A 235 -18.57 -7.78 5.02
N ASN A 236 -19.07 -7.04 6.02
CA ASN A 236 -19.88 -7.53 7.14
C ASN A 236 -19.25 -8.69 7.93
N GLY A 237 -17.92 -8.81 7.91
CA GLY A 237 -17.17 -9.83 8.62
C GLY A 237 -15.73 -9.95 8.13
N SER A 238 -14.89 -10.61 8.91
CA SER A 238 -13.53 -10.96 8.51
C SER A 238 -13.50 -12.13 7.52
N PHE A 239 -12.34 -12.33 6.88
CA PHE A 239 -12.13 -13.48 6.00
C PHE A 239 -12.36 -14.80 6.74
N ALA A 240 -11.81 -14.93 7.95
CA ALA A 240 -11.91 -16.14 8.76
C ALA A 240 -13.36 -16.45 9.18
N GLU A 241 -14.10 -15.44 9.66
CA GLU A 241 -15.51 -15.59 10.05
C GLU A 241 -16.39 -15.99 8.86
N THR A 242 -16.15 -15.38 7.69
CA THR A 242 -16.91 -15.68 6.47
C THR A 242 -16.66 -17.12 6.02
N ILE A 243 -15.40 -17.57 5.99
CA ILE A 243 -15.07 -18.96 5.66
C ILE A 243 -15.64 -19.94 6.69
N ALA A 244 -15.60 -19.61 7.99
CA ALA A 244 -16.18 -20.45 9.04
C ALA A 244 -17.69 -20.70 8.84
N LYS A 245 -18.41 -19.73 8.25
CA LYS A 245 -19.84 -19.85 7.90
C LYS A 245 -20.11 -20.72 6.66
N SER A 246 -19.08 -21.28 6.03
CA SER A 246 -19.15 -22.22 4.90
C SER A 246 -20.02 -21.69 3.75
N PRO A 247 -19.58 -20.64 3.04
CA PRO A 247 -20.38 -19.97 2.02
C PRO A 247 -20.76 -20.96 0.91
N ARG A 248 -22.05 -21.02 0.59
CA ARG A 248 -22.59 -21.92 -0.46
C ARG A 248 -22.97 -21.21 -1.74
N HIS A 249 -22.89 -19.88 -1.78
CA HIS A 249 -23.28 -19.07 -2.92
C HIS A 249 -22.05 -18.41 -3.55
N LEU A 250 -21.96 -18.48 -4.88
CA LEU A 250 -20.92 -17.82 -5.67
C LEU A 250 -21.58 -16.84 -6.65
N LEU A 251 -21.34 -15.54 -6.47
CA LEU A 251 -21.83 -14.49 -7.34
C LEU A 251 -20.76 -14.10 -8.35
N ILE A 252 -21.11 -14.12 -9.64
CA ILE A 252 -20.18 -13.86 -10.74
C ILE A 252 -20.71 -12.69 -11.58
N PRO A 253 -19.91 -11.65 -11.84
CA PRO A 253 -20.37 -10.51 -12.61
C PRO A 253 -20.35 -10.81 -14.11
N TYR A 254 -21.35 -10.31 -14.85
CA TYR A 254 -21.37 -10.40 -16.30
C TYR A 254 -20.18 -9.72 -16.98
N CYS A 255 -19.67 -8.65 -16.38
CA CYS A 255 -18.66 -7.79 -16.99
C CYS A 255 -17.29 -8.47 -17.18
N ALA A 256 -16.99 -9.49 -16.38
CA ALA A 256 -15.75 -10.27 -16.45
C ALA A 256 -15.76 -11.34 -17.58
N LYS A 257 -16.88 -11.52 -18.30
CA LYS A 257 -16.91 -12.32 -19.53
C LYS A 257 -16.23 -11.55 -20.67
N SER A 258 -15.93 -12.21 -21.78
CA SER A 258 -15.54 -11.51 -23.02
C SER A 258 -16.70 -10.66 -23.58
N LEU A 259 -16.40 -9.61 -24.35
CA LEU A 259 -17.41 -8.79 -25.04
C LEU A 259 -18.19 -9.61 -26.06
N ASP A 260 -17.52 -10.55 -26.74
CA ASP A 260 -18.12 -11.42 -27.77
C ASP A 260 -18.82 -12.66 -27.18
N CYS A 261 -18.86 -12.78 -25.85
CA CYS A 261 -19.47 -13.93 -25.20
C CYS A 261 -21.00 -13.90 -25.36
N GLY A 262 -21.57 -14.88 -26.07
CA GLY A 262 -23.03 -15.04 -26.20
C GLY A 262 -23.79 -15.28 -24.88
N TRP A 263 -23.06 -15.52 -23.78
CA TRP A 263 -23.58 -15.65 -22.42
C TRP A 263 -23.24 -14.45 -21.53
N ARG A 264 -22.81 -13.31 -22.10
CA ARG A 264 -22.50 -12.10 -21.34
C ARG A 264 -23.73 -11.61 -20.59
N TYR A 265 -24.83 -11.36 -21.29
CA TYR A 265 -26.07 -10.85 -20.72
C TYR A 265 -27.10 -11.94 -20.40
N LYS A 266 -26.65 -13.18 -20.16
CA LYS A 266 -27.51 -14.33 -19.82
C LYS A 266 -26.97 -15.01 -18.57
N ARG A 267 -27.86 -15.54 -17.73
CA ARG A 267 -27.44 -16.32 -16.55
C ARG A 267 -26.78 -17.62 -16.99
N GLY A 268 -25.64 -17.94 -16.38
CA GLY A 268 -24.89 -19.18 -16.62
C GLY A 268 -23.64 -18.99 -17.47
N CYS A 269 -22.93 -20.09 -17.70
CA CYS A 269 -21.75 -20.16 -18.54
C CYS A 269 -21.62 -21.59 -19.08
N ILE A 270 -21.36 -21.72 -20.39
CA ILE A 270 -21.08 -23.01 -21.03
C ILE A 270 -19.66 -23.52 -20.75
N LYS A 271 -18.82 -22.73 -20.08
CA LYS A 271 -17.44 -23.05 -19.71
C LYS A 271 -16.56 -23.33 -20.95
N CYS A 272 -16.57 -22.40 -21.90
CA CYS A 272 -15.76 -22.48 -23.12
C CYS A 272 -14.24 -22.44 -22.84
N GLY A 273 -13.81 -21.96 -21.68
CA GLY A 273 -12.38 -21.85 -21.31
C GLY A 273 -11.73 -20.53 -21.74
N GLU A 274 -12.44 -19.67 -22.45
CA GLU A 274 -11.89 -18.44 -23.05
C GLU A 274 -11.78 -17.23 -22.09
N CYS A 275 -12.28 -17.35 -20.85
CA CYS A 275 -12.19 -16.30 -19.83
C CYS A 275 -12.17 -16.87 -18.41
N SER A 276 -11.75 -16.04 -17.44
CA SER A 276 -11.65 -16.40 -16.00
C SER A 276 -12.96 -16.92 -15.40
N ILE A 277 -14.10 -16.51 -15.98
CA ILE A 277 -15.44 -16.99 -15.59
C ILE A 277 -15.63 -18.49 -15.79
N SER A 278 -15.05 -19.07 -16.84
CA SER A 278 -15.15 -20.52 -17.08
C SER A 278 -14.54 -21.30 -15.93
N GLU A 279 -13.42 -20.82 -15.42
CA GLU A 279 -12.71 -21.41 -14.29
C GLU A 279 -13.46 -21.20 -12.97
N ALA A 280 -13.98 -20.00 -12.72
CA ALA A 280 -14.84 -19.74 -11.55
C ALA A 280 -16.07 -20.66 -11.52
N TYR A 281 -16.70 -20.90 -12.67
CA TYR A 281 -17.82 -21.85 -12.79
C TYR A 281 -17.40 -23.31 -12.57
N ARG A 282 -16.17 -23.68 -12.94
CA ARG A 282 -15.61 -25.02 -12.69
C ARG A 282 -15.38 -25.22 -11.19
N LEU A 283 -14.69 -24.29 -10.55
CA LEU A 283 -14.38 -24.31 -9.12
C LEU A 283 -15.64 -24.31 -8.27
N GLY A 284 -16.61 -23.42 -8.55
CA GLY A 284 -17.87 -23.35 -7.81
C GLY A 284 -18.66 -24.66 -7.88
N ARG A 285 -18.71 -25.34 -9.05
CA ARG A 285 -19.38 -26.64 -9.16
C ARG A 285 -18.65 -27.75 -8.41
N ASN A 286 -17.32 -27.76 -8.45
CA ASN A 286 -16.52 -28.75 -7.71
C ASN A 286 -16.76 -28.64 -6.20
N GLN A 287 -16.98 -27.43 -5.71
CA GLN A 287 -17.32 -27.14 -4.30
C GLN A 287 -18.83 -27.20 -4.01
N LYS A 288 -19.66 -27.68 -4.95
CA LYS A 288 -21.13 -27.76 -4.84
C LYS A 288 -21.80 -26.43 -4.45
N MET A 289 -21.22 -25.31 -4.87
CA MET A 289 -21.78 -23.98 -4.64
C MET A 289 -22.90 -23.67 -5.65
N GLN A 290 -23.89 -22.90 -5.20
CA GLN A 290 -24.90 -22.30 -6.05
C GLN A 290 -24.32 -21.05 -6.74
N ILE A 291 -24.04 -21.18 -8.02
CA ILE A 291 -23.43 -20.12 -8.83
C ILE A 291 -24.53 -19.26 -9.47
N THR A 292 -24.47 -17.95 -9.27
CA THR A 292 -25.40 -16.98 -9.86
C THR A 292 -24.63 -15.93 -10.67
N THR A 293 -24.96 -15.78 -11.95
CA THR A 293 -24.46 -14.63 -12.73
C THR A 293 -25.29 -13.41 -12.41
N ILE A 294 -24.62 -12.33 -12.03
CA ILE A 294 -25.19 -11.00 -11.82
C ILE A 294 -25.10 -10.23 -13.14
N LEU A 295 -26.23 -9.74 -13.64
CA LEU A 295 -26.37 -9.11 -14.96
C LEU A 295 -26.38 -7.58 -14.93
N SER A 296 -26.68 -6.98 -13.79
CA SER A 296 -26.62 -5.53 -13.56
C SER A 296 -26.47 -5.24 -12.06
N PHE A 297 -26.32 -3.96 -11.69
CA PHE A 297 -26.31 -3.56 -10.29
C PHE A 297 -27.66 -3.81 -9.61
N GLU A 298 -28.77 -3.58 -10.31
CA GLU A 298 -30.12 -3.84 -9.81
C GLU A 298 -30.32 -5.34 -9.56
N ASP A 299 -29.84 -6.20 -10.46
CA ASP A 299 -29.86 -7.66 -10.28
C ASP A 299 -29.01 -8.10 -9.07
N LEU A 300 -27.90 -7.42 -8.79
CA LEU A 300 -27.11 -7.65 -7.58
C LEU A 300 -27.95 -7.34 -6.34
N MET A 301 -28.55 -6.15 -6.28
CA MET A 301 -29.32 -5.72 -5.11
C MET A 301 -30.53 -6.63 -4.87
N GLU A 302 -31.26 -7.02 -5.92
CA GLU A 302 -32.32 -8.01 -5.80
C GLU A 302 -31.81 -9.37 -5.28
N THR A 303 -30.63 -9.80 -5.74
CA THR A 303 -30.04 -11.07 -5.31
C THR A 303 -29.63 -11.03 -3.84
N LEU A 304 -29.02 -9.93 -3.39
CA LEU A 304 -28.66 -9.73 -1.98
C LEU A 304 -29.89 -9.66 -1.08
N GLU A 305 -30.97 -9.00 -1.52
CA GLU A 305 -32.24 -8.97 -0.80
C GLU A 305 -32.85 -10.38 -0.68
N LYS A 306 -32.84 -11.15 -1.78
CA LYS A 306 -33.27 -12.57 -1.76
C LYS A 306 -32.42 -13.40 -0.81
N PHE A 307 -31.11 -13.15 -0.72
CA PHE A 307 -30.23 -13.84 0.22
C PHE A 307 -30.56 -13.51 1.67
N ARG A 308 -30.84 -12.23 1.96
CA ARG A 308 -31.25 -11.76 3.28
C ARG A 308 -32.55 -12.41 3.73
N LEU A 309 -33.58 -12.41 2.87
CA LEU A 309 -34.87 -13.04 3.14
C LEU A 309 -34.77 -14.56 3.34
N LYS A 310 -33.81 -15.22 2.68
CA LYS A 310 -33.55 -16.65 2.83
C LYS A 310 -32.63 -17.01 3.99
N GLY A 311 -32.12 -16.01 4.73
CA GLY A 311 -31.20 -16.24 5.84
C GLY A 311 -29.85 -16.83 5.43
N VAL A 312 -29.33 -16.44 4.25
CA VAL A 312 -28.01 -16.88 3.79
C VAL A 312 -26.95 -16.40 4.77
N SER A 313 -26.14 -17.32 5.31
CA SER A 313 -25.14 -17.03 6.34
C SER A 313 -23.91 -16.28 5.82
N SER A 314 -23.52 -16.56 4.57
CA SER A 314 -22.36 -15.96 3.89
C SER A 314 -22.36 -16.29 2.39
N TYR A 315 -21.65 -15.49 1.60
CA TYR A 315 -21.43 -15.76 0.18
C TYR A 315 -20.03 -15.36 -0.30
N ILE A 316 -19.62 -15.89 -1.44
CA ILE A 316 -18.43 -15.44 -2.18
C ILE A 316 -18.92 -14.70 -3.43
N GLY A 317 -18.32 -13.55 -3.72
CA GLY A 317 -18.60 -12.79 -4.93
C GLY A 317 -17.33 -12.44 -5.68
N CYS A 318 -17.49 -12.01 -6.93
CA CYS A 318 -16.40 -11.45 -7.71
C CYS A 318 -16.75 -10.03 -8.16
N CYS A 319 -15.82 -9.09 -8.00
CA CYS A 319 -15.96 -7.71 -8.49
C CYS A 319 -14.60 -7.01 -8.50
N CYS A 320 -14.45 -6.02 -9.40
CA CYS A 320 -13.25 -5.20 -9.41
C CYS A 320 -13.21 -4.21 -8.23
N GLU A 321 -12.01 -3.78 -7.85
CA GLU A 321 -11.77 -2.78 -6.79
C GLU A 321 -12.62 -1.51 -6.95
N ALA A 322 -12.79 -1.03 -8.20
CA ALA A 322 -13.57 0.17 -8.49
C ALA A 322 -15.08 -0.01 -8.19
N PHE A 323 -15.63 -1.18 -8.53
CA PHE A 323 -17.03 -1.50 -8.25
C PHE A 323 -17.25 -1.67 -6.75
N TYR A 324 -16.36 -2.40 -6.08
CA TYR A 324 -16.35 -2.57 -4.63
C TYR A 324 -16.35 -1.21 -3.90
N THR A 325 -15.42 -0.33 -4.27
CA THR A 325 -15.28 0.98 -3.64
C THR A 325 -16.53 1.85 -3.81
N LYS A 326 -17.14 1.81 -5.00
CA LYS A 326 -18.36 2.58 -5.30
C LYS A 326 -19.57 2.10 -4.50
N HIS A 327 -19.70 0.78 -4.33
CA HIS A 327 -20.89 0.13 -3.77
C HIS A 327 -20.67 -0.48 -2.37
N LEU A 328 -19.63 -0.03 -1.65
CA LEU A 328 -19.28 -0.56 -0.33
C LEU A 328 -20.45 -0.49 0.65
N GLU A 329 -21.11 0.67 0.74
CA GLU A 329 -22.27 0.87 1.61
C GLU A 329 -23.44 -0.03 1.22
N ASP A 330 -23.63 -0.30 -0.08
CA ASP A 330 -24.69 -1.18 -0.56
C ASP A 330 -24.44 -2.63 -0.09
N PHE A 331 -23.18 -3.08 -0.12
CA PHE A 331 -22.79 -4.38 0.42
C PHE A 331 -22.93 -4.42 1.95
N GLU A 332 -22.54 -3.36 2.66
CA GLU A 332 -22.68 -3.28 4.12
C GLU A 332 -24.16 -3.33 4.54
N ARG A 333 -25.04 -2.62 3.84
CA ARG A 333 -26.50 -2.64 4.06
C ARG A 333 -27.13 -4.01 3.89
N SER A 334 -26.52 -4.92 3.12
CA SER A 334 -27.00 -6.30 3.01
C SER A 334 -26.98 -7.03 4.35
N GLY A 335 -26.04 -6.68 5.25
CA GLY A 335 -25.81 -7.35 6.52
C GLY A 335 -25.27 -8.78 6.41
N ILE A 336 -24.93 -9.24 5.20
CA ILE A 336 -24.46 -10.61 4.96
C ILE A 336 -22.93 -10.60 4.84
N PRO A 337 -22.20 -11.42 5.63
CA PRO A 337 -20.76 -11.58 5.49
C PRO A 337 -20.38 -12.08 4.10
N ALA A 338 -19.42 -11.41 3.47
CA ALA A 338 -19.02 -11.70 2.10
C ALA A 338 -17.51 -11.61 1.90
N ILE A 339 -16.99 -12.51 1.06
CA ILE A 339 -15.65 -12.40 0.48
C ILE A 339 -15.81 -12.04 -0.99
N LEU A 340 -15.26 -10.91 -1.41
CA LEU A 340 -15.29 -10.43 -2.78
C LEU A 340 -13.89 -10.55 -3.38
N ILE A 341 -13.79 -11.17 -4.55
CA ILE A 341 -12.52 -11.46 -5.24
C ILE A 341 -12.43 -10.66 -6.53
N ASP A 342 -11.34 -9.94 -6.73
CA ASP A 342 -11.01 -9.30 -8.01
C ASP A 342 -10.48 -10.34 -9.01
N ILE A 343 -11.18 -10.52 -10.15
CA ILE A 343 -10.96 -11.60 -11.12
C ILE A 343 -10.72 -11.12 -12.55
#